data_AF-A0A5C9ENS3-F1
#
_entry.id   AF-A0A5C9ENS3-F1
#
_cell.length_a   1.000
_cell.length_b   1.000
_cell.length_c   1.000
_cell.angle_alpha   90.00
_cell.angle_beta   90.00
_cell.angle_gamma   90.00
#
_symmetry.space_group_name_H-M   'P 1'
#
loop_
_entity.id
_entity.type
_entity.pdbx_description
1 polymer ?
#
loop_
_entity_poly.entity_id
_entity_poly.type
_entity_poly.pdbx_seq_one_letter_code
_entity_poly.pdbx_strand_id
1 'polypeptide(L)'
;MSIRGKTYFSLRLIGMLILFLISLVQFIADLLWINGILGKISLILLCLPWFIVYIVIKVELSPFSTHKLHIFSILILYWLMLNLLISIKLIPFPQGNYVILRGTNIIFILTSWNFSLSIYKTKKLIFVCSSAISIVFGIITQIYYPPLYSWVFTMFNLMGLFIGIFLILLTEYLLRKKGLLTYI
;
A
#
# COMPACT_ATOMS: atom_id res chain seq x y z
N MET A 1 -8.25 24.08 17.25
CA MET A 1 -8.79 22.69 17.23
C MET A 1 -9.17 22.30 18.65
N SER A 2 -10.42 21.90 18.90
CA SER A 2 -10.86 21.46 20.24
C SER A 2 -10.03 20.25 20.71
N ILE A 3 -9.87 20.08 22.02
CA ILE A 3 -9.08 18.97 22.62
C ILE A 3 -9.53 17.61 22.07
N ARG A 4 -10.85 17.43 21.89
CA ARG A 4 -11.46 16.23 21.27
C ARG A 4 -11.16 16.10 19.77
N GLY A 5 -11.02 17.21 19.04
CA GLY A 5 -10.61 17.19 17.63
C GLY A 5 -9.17 16.69 17.46
N LYS A 6 -8.26 17.06 18.38
CA LYS A 6 -6.87 16.59 18.37
C LYS A 6 -6.76 15.08 18.58
N THR A 7 -7.59 14.50 19.46
CA THR A 7 -7.58 13.05 19.72
C THR A 7 -8.06 12.22 18.53
N TYR A 8 -9.06 12.70 17.77
CA TYR A 8 -9.49 11.98 16.56
C TYR A 8 -8.47 12.09 15.43
N PHE A 9 -7.82 13.25 15.32
CA PHE A 9 -6.75 13.43 14.35
C PHE A 9 -5.53 12.53 14.66
N SER A 10 -5.14 12.41 15.93
CA SER A 10 -4.06 11.51 16.34
C SER A 10 -4.40 10.04 16.07
N LEU A 11 -5.64 9.60 16.34
CA LEU A 11 -6.08 8.25 15.99
C LEU A 11 -6.04 7.99 14.47
N ARG A 12 -6.39 8.99 13.66
CA ARG A 12 -6.27 8.90 12.19
C ARG A 12 -4.82 8.77 11.73
N LEU A 13 -3.89 9.49 12.38
CA LEU A 13 -2.45 9.37 12.16
C LEU A 13 -1.93 7.98 12.56
N ILE A 14 -2.39 7.44 13.68
CA ILE A 14 -2.04 6.08 14.12
C ILE A 14 -2.48 5.06 13.08
N GLY A 15 -3.71 5.14 12.58
CA GLY A 15 -4.20 4.26 11.51
C GLY A 15 -3.36 4.36 10.24
N MET A 16 -2.94 5.57 9.85
CA MET A 16 -2.00 5.77 8.74
C MET A 16 -0.65 5.10 9.00
N LEU A 17 -0.06 5.28 10.18
CA LEU A 17 1.23 4.67 10.53
C LEU A 17 1.17 3.14 10.52
N ILE A 18 0.06 2.58 11.02
CA ILE A 18 -0.19 1.13 10.97
C ILE A 18 -0.15 0.62 9.51
N LEU A 19 -0.85 1.28 8.58
CA LEU A 19 -0.84 0.89 7.17
C LEU A 19 0.57 0.89 6.57
N PHE A 20 1.37 1.89 6.90
CA PHE A 20 2.75 1.97 6.42
C PHE A 20 3.63 0.85 6.99
N LEU A 21 3.57 0.64 8.31
CA LEU A 21 4.33 -0.39 8.98
C LEU A 21 3.98 -1.78 8.45
N ILE A 22 2.71 -2.06 8.20
CA ILE A 22 2.28 -3.33 7.60
C ILE A 22 2.84 -3.49 6.19
N SER A 23 2.83 -2.43 5.38
CA SER A 23 3.43 -2.48 4.05
C SER A 23 4.93 -2.81 4.09
N LEU A 24 5.66 -2.26 5.07
CA LEU A 24 7.09 -2.53 5.27
C LEU A 24 7.34 -3.95 5.78
N VAL A 25 6.60 -4.36 6.80
CA VAL A 25 6.70 -5.71 7.39
C VAL A 25 6.38 -6.77 6.33
N GLN A 26 5.35 -6.55 5.52
CA GLN A 26 5.00 -7.42 4.40
C GLN A 26 6.12 -7.47 3.35
N PHE A 27 6.69 -6.34 2.97
CA PHE A 27 7.79 -6.27 2.00
C PHE A 27 9.04 -7.03 2.50
N ILE A 28 9.43 -6.82 3.77
CA ILE A 28 10.57 -7.52 4.37
C ILE A 28 10.30 -9.02 4.43
N ALA A 29 9.11 -9.42 4.85
CA ALA A 29 8.72 -10.81 4.92
C ALA A 29 8.71 -11.48 3.53
N ASP A 30 8.26 -10.78 2.49
CA ASP A 30 8.31 -11.26 1.12
C ASP A 30 9.76 -11.52 0.66
N LEU A 31 10.70 -10.65 1.02
CA LEU A 31 12.12 -10.84 0.72
C LEU A 31 12.74 -12.03 1.45
N LEU A 32 12.25 -12.36 2.65
CA LEU A 32 12.73 -13.51 3.41
C LEU A 32 12.22 -14.82 2.80
N TRP A 33 10.94 -14.85 2.42
CA TRP A 33 10.24 -16.08 2.01
C TRP A 33 10.31 -16.40 0.52
N ILE A 34 10.58 -15.43 -0.36
CA ILE A 34 10.81 -15.74 -1.76
C ILE A 34 12.09 -16.56 -1.90
N ASN A 35 11.96 -17.75 -2.48
CA ASN A 35 13.10 -18.59 -2.82
C ASN A 35 13.78 -18.09 -4.10
N GLY A 36 15.11 -18.02 -4.07
CA GLY A 36 15.93 -17.63 -5.23
C GLY A 36 16.29 -16.14 -5.28
N ILE A 37 17.54 -15.86 -5.61
CA ILE A 37 18.12 -14.51 -5.64
C ILE A 37 17.39 -13.63 -6.68
N LEU A 38 17.06 -14.19 -7.85
CA LEU A 38 16.37 -13.46 -8.91
C LEU A 38 14.97 -12.97 -8.50
N GLY A 39 14.23 -13.77 -7.73
CA GLY A 39 12.90 -13.39 -7.21
C GLY A 39 12.98 -12.26 -6.18
N LYS A 40 14.04 -12.24 -5.35
CA LYS A 40 14.27 -11.15 -4.40
C LYS A 40 14.64 -9.86 -5.12
N ILE A 41 15.56 -9.93 -6.09
CA ILE A 41 15.99 -8.78 -6.89
C ILE A 41 14.79 -8.19 -7.66
N SER A 42 13.96 -9.03 -8.28
CA SER A 42 12.80 -8.55 -9.03
C SER A 42 11.77 -7.88 -8.13
N LEU A 43 11.51 -8.41 -6.93
CA LEU A 43 10.61 -7.78 -5.96
C LEU A 43 11.15 -6.43 -5.46
N ILE A 44 12.46 -6.32 -5.21
CA ILE A 44 13.10 -5.05 -4.84
C ILE A 44 12.95 -4.02 -5.96
N LEU A 45 13.32 -4.40 -7.19
CA LEU A 45 13.24 -3.50 -8.35
C LEU A 45 11.81 -3.03 -8.60
N LEU A 46 10.83 -3.92 -8.42
CA LEU A 46 9.42 -3.56 -8.51
C LEU A 46 9.05 -2.55 -7.40
N CYS A 47 9.21 -2.91 -6.12
CA CYS A 47 8.56 -2.15 -5.04
C CYS A 47 9.33 -0.89 -4.61
N LEU A 48 10.66 -0.90 -4.64
CA LEU A 48 11.49 0.15 -4.05
C LEU A 48 11.27 1.53 -4.71
N PRO A 49 11.19 1.65 -6.05
CA PRO A 49 10.86 2.93 -6.69
C PRO A 49 9.53 3.52 -6.23
N TRP A 50 8.51 2.67 -6.01
CA TRP A 50 7.22 3.11 -5.49
C TRP A 50 7.32 3.60 -4.05
N PHE A 51 8.05 2.90 -3.17
CA PHE A 51 8.27 3.38 -1.79
C PHE A 51 8.89 4.77 -1.76
N ILE A 52 9.97 4.98 -2.53
CA ILE A 52 10.64 6.28 -2.62
C ILE A 52 9.63 7.35 -3.04
N VAL A 53 8.91 7.12 -4.13
CA VAL A 53 8.02 8.13 -4.71
C VAL A 53 6.85 8.44 -3.77
N TYR A 54 6.23 7.44 -3.15
CA TYR A 54 5.15 7.67 -2.19
C TYR A 54 5.62 8.43 -0.94
N ILE A 55 6.80 8.14 -0.41
CA ILE A 55 7.37 8.88 0.73
C ILE A 55 7.63 10.33 0.32
N VAL A 56 8.29 10.54 -0.81
CA VAL A 56 8.63 11.87 -1.34
C VAL A 56 7.38 12.72 -1.58
N ILE A 57 6.31 12.11 -2.14
CA ILE A 57 5.02 12.77 -2.33
C ILE A 57 4.37 13.12 -1.00
N LYS A 58 4.41 12.22 -0.01
CA LYS A 58 3.81 12.43 1.31
C LYS A 58 4.51 13.52 2.11
N VAL A 59 5.83 13.64 1.97
CA VAL A 59 6.67 14.67 2.61
C VAL A 59 6.62 16.01 1.85
N GLU A 60 5.93 16.06 0.70
CA GLU A 60 5.79 17.25 -0.14
C GLU A 60 7.13 17.92 -0.52
N LEU A 61 8.15 17.10 -0.84
CA LEU A 61 9.43 17.63 -1.29
C LEU A 61 9.26 18.44 -2.58
N SER A 62 9.73 19.69 -2.55
CA SER A 62 9.48 20.73 -3.55
C SER A 62 9.77 20.34 -5.01
N PRO A 63 10.85 19.63 -5.38
CA PRO A 63 11.12 19.31 -6.81
C PRO A 63 10.17 18.25 -7.38
N PHE A 64 9.57 17.41 -6.55
CA PHE A 64 8.62 16.38 -7.00
C PHE A 64 7.20 16.92 -7.10
N SER A 65 6.95 18.12 -6.57
CA SER A 65 5.59 18.66 -6.48
C SER A 65 5.03 19.13 -7.82
N THR A 66 5.90 19.61 -8.71
CA THR A 66 5.55 20.18 -10.03
C THR A 66 5.39 19.12 -11.12
N HIS A 67 6.16 18.03 -11.06
CA HIS A 67 6.17 16.98 -12.10
C HIS A 67 5.52 15.66 -11.68
N LYS A 68 4.62 15.68 -10.67
CA LYS A 68 3.98 14.45 -10.11
C LYS A 68 3.43 13.53 -11.20
N LEU A 69 2.67 14.07 -12.15
CA LEU A 69 2.02 13.28 -13.21
C LEU A 69 3.03 12.56 -14.11
N HIS A 70 4.10 13.25 -14.53
CA HIS A 70 5.13 12.65 -15.37
C HIS A 70 5.87 11.53 -14.63
N ILE A 71 6.23 11.77 -13.36
CA ILE A 71 6.90 10.77 -12.53
C ILE A 71 6.03 9.52 -12.35
N PHE A 72 4.72 9.71 -12.09
CA PHE A 72 3.78 8.58 -12.05
C PHE A 72 3.68 7.85 -13.38
N SER A 73 3.60 8.55 -14.51
CA SER A 73 3.53 7.90 -15.82
C SER A 73 4.78 7.06 -16.12
N ILE A 74 5.97 7.55 -15.76
CA ILE A 74 7.23 6.83 -15.93
C ILE A 74 7.24 5.57 -15.05
N LEU A 75 6.79 5.67 -13.80
CA LEU A 75 6.72 4.51 -12.89
C LEU A 75 5.72 3.46 -13.36
N ILE A 76 4.58 3.87 -13.93
CA ILE A 76 3.62 2.93 -14.50
C ILE A 76 4.24 2.20 -15.70
N LEU A 77 4.92 2.94 -16.59
CA LEU A 77 5.63 2.35 -17.74
C LEU A 77 6.72 1.39 -17.28
N TYR A 78 7.51 1.79 -16.28
CA TYR A 78 8.53 0.96 -15.65
C TYR A 78 7.93 -0.33 -15.06
N TRP A 79 6.81 -0.21 -14.34
CA TRP A 79 6.10 -1.34 -13.75
C TRP A 79 5.62 -2.33 -14.81
N LEU A 80 5.04 -1.83 -15.90
CA LEU A 80 4.57 -2.65 -17.01
C LEU A 80 5.73 -3.38 -17.71
N MET A 81 6.83 -2.68 -17.96
CA MET A 81 8.04 -3.26 -18.57
C MET A 81 8.63 -4.38 -17.70
N LEU A 82 8.76 -4.18 -16.39
CA LEU A 82 9.26 -5.22 -15.49
C LEU A 82 8.34 -6.44 -15.42
N ASN A 83 7.01 -6.24 -15.39
CA ASN A 83 6.08 -7.36 -15.38
C ASN A 83 6.13 -8.17 -16.69
N LEU A 84 6.34 -7.49 -17.83
CA LEU A 84 6.57 -8.16 -19.11
C LEU A 84 7.86 -8.97 -19.10
N LEU A 85 8.94 -8.46 -18.51
CA LEU A 85 10.19 -9.22 -18.36
C LEU A 85 10.00 -10.47 -17.48
N ILE A 86 9.28 -10.34 -16.37
CA ILE A 86 9.00 -11.47 -15.46
C ILE A 86 8.14 -12.53 -16.16
N SER A 87 7.19 -12.12 -17.01
CA SER A 87 6.30 -13.05 -17.70
C SER A 87 6.97 -13.82 -18.85
N ILE A 88 8.06 -13.31 -19.42
CA ILE A 88 8.85 -13.97 -20.50
C ILE A 88 9.78 -15.10 -19.97
N LYS A 89 9.49 -15.67 -18.79
CA LYS A 89 10.20 -16.82 -18.16
C LYS A 89 11.61 -16.52 -17.60
N LEU A 90 11.93 -15.28 -17.24
CA LEU A 90 13.14 -14.97 -16.46
C LEU A 90 13.13 -15.59 -15.04
N ILE A 91 11.94 -15.92 -14.53
CA ILE A 91 11.69 -16.52 -13.22
C ILE A 91 10.76 -17.73 -13.44
N PRO A 92 10.88 -18.84 -12.68
CA PRO A 92 9.91 -19.92 -12.76
C PRO A 92 8.47 -19.40 -12.56
N PHE A 93 7.57 -19.85 -13.44
CA PHE A 93 6.20 -19.39 -13.60
C PHE A 93 5.40 -19.15 -12.29
N PRO A 94 5.44 -20.04 -11.27
CA PRO A 94 4.71 -19.80 -10.02
C PRO A 94 5.31 -18.67 -9.18
N GLN A 95 6.63 -18.47 -9.19
CA GLN A 95 7.28 -17.40 -8.41
C GLN A 95 7.12 -16.03 -9.08
N GLY A 96 7.13 -15.98 -10.42
CA GLY A 96 6.92 -14.74 -11.16
C GLY A 96 5.54 -14.13 -10.89
N ASN A 97 4.48 -14.94 -10.98
CA ASN A 97 3.13 -14.50 -10.69
C ASN A 97 2.96 -14.04 -9.23
N TYR A 98 3.60 -14.73 -8.28
CA TYR A 98 3.63 -14.31 -6.89
C TYR A 98 4.25 -12.91 -6.74
N VAL A 99 5.44 -12.67 -7.30
CA VAL A 99 6.14 -11.39 -7.23
C VAL A 99 5.29 -10.25 -7.80
N ILE A 100 4.64 -10.47 -8.95
CA ILE A 100 3.75 -9.48 -9.58
C ILE A 100 2.55 -9.17 -8.67
N LEU A 101 1.90 -10.21 -8.13
CA LEU A 101 0.70 -10.04 -7.30
C LEU A 101 1.03 -9.37 -5.95
N ARG A 102 2.19 -9.69 -5.35
CA ARG A 102 2.66 -9.02 -4.13
C ARG A 102 3.07 -7.59 -4.39
N GLY A 103 3.82 -7.36 -5.44
CA GLY A 103 4.24 -6.02 -5.83
C GLY A 103 3.04 -5.10 -6.08
N THR A 104 2.04 -5.58 -6.82
CA THR A 104 0.80 -4.81 -7.07
C THR A 104 0.04 -4.56 -5.77
N ASN A 105 -0.06 -5.55 -4.88
CA ASN A 105 -0.68 -5.38 -3.57
C ASN A 105 0.01 -4.27 -2.74
N ILE A 106 1.36 -4.27 -2.69
CA ILE A 106 2.13 -3.23 -1.99
C ILE A 106 1.85 -1.84 -2.57
N ILE A 107 1.77 -1.69 -3.89
CA ILE A 107 1.39 -0.41 -4.53
C ILE A 107 0.01 0.03 -4.05
N PHE A 108 -0.99 -0.85 -4.05
CA PHE A 108 -2.33 -0.50 -3.57
C PHE A 108 -2.34 -0.11 -2.09
N ILE A 109 -1.59 -0.82 -1.23
CA ILE A 109 -1.43 -0.42 0.17
C ILE A 109 -0.79 0.96 0.27
N LEU A 110 0.28 1.25 -0.48
CA LEU A 110 0.92 2.57 -0.51
C LEU A 110 0.01 3.69 -1.02
N THR A 111 -0.82 3.42 -2.05
CA THR A 111 -1.83 4.39 -2.50
C THR A 111 -2.82 4.70 -1.39
N SER A 112 -3.30 3.68 -0.66
CA SER A 112 -4.23 3.86 0.47
C SER A 112 -3.55 4.66 1.59
N TRP A 113 -2.30 4.33 1.91
CA TRP A 113 -1.52 5.06 2.89
C TRP A 113 -1.35 6.54 2.51
N ASN A 114 -1.09 6.83 1.24
CA ASN A 114 -0.92 8.20 0.76
C ASN A 114 -2.19 9.04 0.93
N PHE A 115 -3.36 8.48 0.60
CA PHE A 115 -4.64 9.19 0.67
C PHE A 115 -5.39 9.06 2.02
N SER A 116 -4.85 8.32 2.99
CA SER A 116 -5.43 8.12 4.33
C SER A 116 -5.88 9.42 5.03
N LEU A 117 -5.08 10.49 4.93
CA LEU A 117 -5.31 11.79 5.55
C LEU A 117 -6.00 12.83 4.64
N SER A 118 -6.41 12.44 3.44
CA SER A 118 -7.01 13.39 2.51
C SER A 118 -8.37 13.91 3.00
N ILE A 119 -8.64 15.19 2.73
CA ILE A 119 -9.93 15.86 2.98
C ILE A 119 -10.76 15.93 1.69
N TYR A 120 -10.16 15.64 0.53
CA TYR A 120 -10.83 15.71 -0.76
C TYR A 120 -11.67 14.46 -1.03
N LYS A 121 -12.92 14.64 -1.47
CA LYS A 121 -13.86 13.52 -1.69
C LYS A 121 -13.34 12.51 -2.71
N THR A 122 -12.75 13.00 -3.80
CA THR A 122 -12.18 12.17 -4.88
C THR A 122 -11.02 11.30 -4.38
N LYS A 123 -10.08 11.91 -3.67
CA LYS A 123 -8.94 11.20 -3.06
C LYS A 123 -9.37 10.18 -2.02
N LYS A 124 -10.48 10.43 -1.33
CA LYS A 124 -11.04 9.47 -0.38
C LYS A 124 -11.66 8.25 -1.06
N LEU A 125 -12.28 8.44 -2.22
CA LEU A 125 -12.76 7.33 -3.03
C LEU A 125 -11.57 6.44 -3.46
N ILE A 126 -10.45 7.06 -3.88
CA ILE A 126 -9.21 6.34 -4.20
C ILE A 126 -8.72 5.53 -3.00
N PHE A 127 -8.71 6.10 -1.79
CA PHE A 127 -8.34 5.38 -0.56
C PHE A 127 -9.19 4.12 -0.31
N VAL A 128 -10.51 4.22 -0.47
CA VAL A 128 -11.42 3.08 -0.21
C VAL A 128 -11.26 2.02 -1.30
N CYS A 129 -11.21 2.42 -2.57
CA CYS A 129 -11.02 1.48 -3.67
C CYS A 129 -9.69 0.74 -3.57
N SER A 130 -8.59 1.45 -3.30
CA SER A 130 -7.29 0.80 -3.21
C SER A 130 -7.14 -0.10 -2.00
N SER A 131 -7.76 0.25 -0.87
CA SER A 131 -7.78 -0.61 0.31
C SER A 131 -8.64 -1.87 0.11
N ALA A 132 -9.76 -1.78 -0.61
CA ALA A 132 -10.53 -2.97 -0.97
C ALA A 132 -9.74 -3.91 -1.91
N ILE A 133 -9.07 -3.35 -2.93
CA ILE A 133 -8.26 -4.13 -3.87
C ILE A 133 -7.09 -4.80 -3.15
N SER A 134 -6.41 -4.11 -2.23
CA SER A 134 -5.28 -4.70 -1.48
C SER A 134 -5.71 -5.87 -0.59
N ILE A 135 -6.89 -5.78 0.04
CA ILE A 135 -7.45 -6.89 0.83
C ILE A 135 -7.74 -8.09 -0.08
N VAL A 136 -8.43 -7.87 -1.21
CA VAL A 136 -8.76 -8.94 -2.16
C VAL A 136 -7.48 -9.61 -2.68
N PHE A 137 -6.49 -8.82 -3.08
CA PHE A 137 -5.22 -9.36 -3.56
C PHE A 137 -4.47 -10.09 -2.45
N GLY A 138 -4.50 -9.57 -1.22
CA GLY A 138 -3.98 -10.27 -0.04
C GLY A 138 -4.59 -11.66 0.14
N ILE A 139 -5.91 -11.78 0.06
CA ILE A 139 -6.62 -13.07 0.17
C ILE A 139 -6.25 -14.00 -1.00
N ILE A 140 -6.24 -13.48 -2.24
CA ILE A 140 -5.85 -14.27 -3.43
C ILE A 140 -4.43 -14.82 -3.27
N THR A 141 -3.47 -14.01 -2.79
CA THR A 141 -2.10 -14.52 -2.58
C THR A 141 -2.05 -15.70 -1.62
N GLN A 142 -2.88 -15.70 -0.58
CA GLN A 142 -2.90 -16.78 0.41
C GLN A 142 -3.46 -18.08 -0.17
N ILE A 143 -4.55 -17.98 -0.96
CA ILE A 143 -5.22 -19.15 -1.53
C ILE A 143 -4.31 -19.86 -2.55
N TYR A 144 -3.68 -19.09 -3.43
CA TYR A 144 -2.90 -19.66 -4.54
C TYR A 144 -1.44 -19.90 -4.23
N TYR A 145 -0.88 -19.23 -3.20
CA TYR A 145 0.53 -19.38 -2.80
C TYR A 145 0.70 -19.70 -1.30
N PRO A 146 0.01 -20.73 -0.77
CA PRO A 146 0.11 -21.10 0.64
C PRO A 146 1.48 -21.63 1.10
N PRO A 147 2.35 -22.28 0.28
CA PRO A 147 3.58 -22.89 0.82
C PRO A 147 4.69 -21.87 1.11
N LEU A 148 4.53 -20.62 0.68
CA LEU A 148 5.56 -19.59 0.82
C LEU A 148 5.46 -18.84 2.16
N TYR A 149 4.35 -18.95 2.90
CA TYR A 149 4.11 -18.16 4.10
C TYR A 149 3.51 -18.99 5.23
N SER A 150 3.83 -18.65 6.48
CA SER A 150 3.01 -19.11 7.59
C SER A 150 1.65 -18.42 7.53
N TRP A 151 0.58 -19.21 7.50
CA TRP A 151 -0.81 -18.71 7.56
C TRP A 151 -1.05 -17.73 8.72
N VAL A 152 -0.30 -17.91 9.81
CA VAL A 152 -0.35 -17.04 11.00
C VAL A 152 0.08 -15.61 10.67
N PHE A 153 1.20 -15.44 9.97
CA PHE A 153 1.73 -14.12 9.66
C PHE A 153 0.82 -13.36 8.67
N THR A 154 0.26 -14.07 7.70
CA THR A 154 -0.62 -13.47 6.71
C THR A 154 -1.95 -13.01 7.31
N MET A 155 -2.52 -13.80 8.23
CA MET A 155 -3.69 -13.40 9.02
C MET A 155 -3.40 -12.17 9.88
N PHE A 156 -2.24 -12.13 10.53
CA PHE A 156 -1.82 -10.97 11.33
C PHE A 156 -1.72 -9.70 10.46
N ASN A 157 -1.11 -9.79 9.28
CA ASN A 157 -1.02 -8.65 8.37
C ASN A 157 -2.38 -8.21 7.81
N LEU A 158 -3.27 -9.13 7.46
CA LEU A 158 -4.64 -8.77 7.07
C LEU A 158 -5.39 -8.08 8.21
N MET A 159 -5.34 -8.63 9.43
CA MET A 159 -5.95 -8.00 10.61
C MET A 159 -5.40 -6.60 10.86
N GLY A 160 -4.08 -6.43 10.80
CA GLY A 160 -3.45 -5.12 10.93
C GLY A 160 -3.98 -4.13 9.87
N LEU A 161 -4.12 -4.59 8.62
CA LEU A 161 -4.60 -3.77 7.50
C LEU A 161 -6.03 -3.31 7.77
N PHE A 162 -6.89 -4.23 8.19
CA PHE A 162 -8.26 -3.94 8.59
C PHE A 162 -8.32 -2.96 9.76
N ILE A 163 -7.51 -3.13 10.80
CA ILE A 163 -7.45 -2.22 11.96
C ILE A 163 -7.03 -0.82 11.51
N GLY A 164 -6.00 -0.71 10.67
CA GLY A 164 -5.53 0.58 10.15
C GLY A 164 -6.61 1.30 9.35
N ILE A 165 -7.28 0.61 8.43
CA ILE A 165 -8.38 1.16 7.62
C ILE A 165 -9.56 1.55 8.51
N PHE A 166 -9.94 0.68 9.45
CA PHE A 166 -11.06 0.90 10.35
C PHE A 166 -10.85 2.12 11.23
N LEU A 167 -9.66 2.29 11.83
CA LEU A 167 -9.32 3.47 12.62
C LEU A 167 -9.45 4.76 11.80
N ILE A 168 -8.98 4.76 10.55
CA ILE A 168 -9.09 5.92 9.66
C ILE A 168 -10.56 6.24 9.36
N LEU A 169 -11.36 5.24 8.97
CA LEU A 169 -12.77 5.45 8.60
C LEU A 169 -13.63 5.83 9.80
N LEU A 170 -13.43 5.21 10.96
CA LEU A 170 -14.16 5.48 12.18
C LEU A 170 -13.89 6.90 12.69
N THR A 171 -12.61 7.31 12.74
CA THR A 171 -12.25 8.67 13.17
C THR A 171 -12.82 9.73 12.24
N GLU A 172 -12.86 9.45 10.94
CA GLU A 172 -13.41 10.35 9.95
C GLU A 172 -14.94 10.46 10.03
N TYR A 173 -15.63 9.35 10.26
CA TYR A 173 -17.06 9.35 10.55
C TYR A 173 -17.37 10.20 11.80
N LEU A 174 -16.59 10.02 12.87
CA LEU A 174 -16.76 10.79 14.11
C LEU A 174 -16.47 12.28 13.93
N LEU A 175 -15.46 12.63 13.13
CA LEU A 175 -15.13 14.01 12.79
C LEU A 175 -16.22 14.67 11.94
N ARG A 176 -16.76 13.96 10.94
CA ARG A 176 -17.91 14.40 10.14
C ARG A 176 -19.15 14.63 11.00
N LYS A 177 -19.52 13.67 11.85
CA LYS A 177 -20.70 13.76 12.73
C LYS A 177 -20.63 14.97 13.67
N LYS A 178 -19.42 15.39 14.05
CA LYS A 178 -19.17 16.56 14.91
C LYS A 178 -19.01 17.88 14.14
N GLY A 179 -19.17 17.87 12.81
CA GLY A 179 -18.97 19.05 11.96
C GLY A 179 -17.52 19.54 11.89
N LEU A 180 -16.55 18.73 12.33
CA LEU A 180 -15.12 19.09 12.39
C LEU A 180 -14.37 18.78 11.09
N LEU A 181 -14.99 18.00 10.19
CA LEU A 181 -14.43 17.67 8.89
C LEU A 181 -15.54 17.73 7.85
N THR A 182 -15.44 18.74 6.99
CA THR A 182 -16.20 18.86 5.75
C THR A 182 -15.31 18.45 4.60
N TYR A 183 -15.87 17.69 3.66
CA TYR A 183 -15.13 17.34 2.46
C TYR A 183 -15.17 18.51 1.49
N ILE A 184 -14.01 18.77 0.90
CA ILE A 184 -13.81 19.71 -0.19
C ILE A 184 -13.80 18.90 -1.49
#